data_AF-A0A8S3SJ66-F1
#
_entry.id   AF-A0A8S3SJ66-F1
#
_cell.length_a   1.000
_cell.length_b   1.000
_cell.length_c   1.000
_cell.angle_alpha   90.00
_cell.angle_beta   90.00
_cell.angle_gamma   90.00
#
_symmetry.space_group_name_H-M   'P 1'
#
loop_
_entity.id
_entity.type
_entity.pdbx_description
1 polymer ?
#
loop_
_entity_poly.entity_id
_entity_poly.type
_entity_poly.pdbx_seq_one_letter_code
_entity_poly.pdbx_strand_id
1 'polypeptide(L)'
;MIPKNFKCLDLACGRVCICTRDYIMEQRVNALNKKIKFVEHDEVLPKSSQELSDISLCKYSEYPARECIDRTCNLCGTQNIKDYRMPLFTAFTDSNTNDLLKFHQWETRKETYTNRDGHSKKTTRWMQVEKKTTTQDVITDIAEAMESYTGHIFRANFQNKVQASLIKSLPLDHCLVVMDYSENMTLQPQDEIESAHFPQKQVTVFPIYIVRHASESTEENPVIQKEFLVILSDHLVHNASAVFVFTNQLLIHLRNSPGPSVKVIHRFSDNCATQFEYKDAFSHLFSSSRKV
;
A
#
# COMPACT_ATOMS: atom_id res chain seq x y z
N MET A 1 7.42 -15.23 -23.35
CA MET A 1 6.09 -15.47 -23.94
C MET A 1 5.07 -14.97 -22.92
N ILE A 2 4.45 -13.81 -23.14
CA ILE A 2 3.47 -13.26 -22.19
C ILE A 2 2.13 -13.98 -22.43
N PRO A 3 1.46 -14.53 -21.39
CA PRO A 3 0.21 -15.28 -21.58
C PRO A 3 -0.86 -14.46 -22.30
N LYS A 4 -1.62 -15.08 -23.21
CA LYS A 4 -2.67 -14.42 -24.03
C LYS A 4 -3.77 -13.70 -23.22
N ASN A 5 -3.94 -14.05 -21.94
CA ASN A 5 -4.92 -13.44 -21.04
C ASN A 5 -4.29 -12.53 -19.98
N PHE A 6 -3.01 -12.19 -20.11
CA PHE A 6 -2.37 -11.23 -19.23
C PHE A 6 -2.82 -9.82 -19.63
N LYS A 7 -3.86 -9.32 -18.96
CA LYS A 7 -4.10 -7.87 -18.93
C LYS A 7 -3.07 -7.28 -17.99
N CYS A 8 -2.10 -6.54 -18.54
CA CYS A 8 -1.41 -5.55 -17.74
C CYS A 8 -2.50 -4.67 -17.12
N LEU A 9 -2.57 -4.62 -15.78
CA LEU A 9 -3.34 -3.57 -15.14
C LEU A 9 -2.82 -2.26 -15.71
N ASP A 10 -3.72 -1.46 -16.27
CA ASP A 10 -3.39 -0.09 -16.64
C ASP A 10 -3.21 0.69 -15.33
N LEU A 11 -2.01 0.58 -14.77
CA LEU A 11 -1.58 1.27 -13.56
C LEU A 11 -1.41 2.79 -13.83
N ALA A 12 -1.87 3.31 -14.97
CA ALA A 12 -2.06 4.74 -15.18
C ALA A 12 -2.95 5.39 -14.11
N CYS A 13 -3.70 4.60 -13.34
CA CYS A 13 -4.23 5.05 -12.06
C CYS A 13 -3.06 5.20 -11.07
N GLY A 14 -2.58 6.43 -10.90
CA GLY A 14 -1.53 6.85 -9.95
C GLY A 14 -1.89 6.64 -8.47
N ARG A 15 -2.38 5.45 -8.12
CA ARG A 15 -2.56 4.99 -6.75
C ARG A 15 -1.18 4.75 -6.14
N VAL A 16 -0.80 5.68 -5.27
CA VAL A 16 0.45 5.59 -4.51
C VAL A 16 0.37 4.51 -3.43
N CYS A 17 -0.83 4.20 -2.93
CA CYS A 17 -1.07 3.15 -1.97
C CYS A 17 -2.25 2.25 -2.40
N ILE A 18 -2.15 0.96 -2.06
CA ILE A 18 -3.12 -0.09 -2.41
C ILE A 18 -3.80 -0.69 -1.17
N CYS A 19 -3.71 -0.03 -0.03
CA CYS A 19 -4.29 -0.52 1.22
C CYS A 19 -5.83 -0.50 1.18
N THR A 20 -6.44 -1.23 2.09
CA THR A 20 -7.89 -1.29 2.27
C THR A 20 -8.51 0.10 2.46
N ARG A 21 -7.83 1.02 3.17
CA ARG A 21 -8.32 2.38 3.41
C ARG A 21 -8.45 3.18 2.11
N ASP A 22 -7.40 3.14 1.26
CA ASP A 22 -7.40 3.82 -0.05
C ASP A 22 -8.49 3.25 -0.95
N TYR A 23 -8.57 1.92 -1.02
CA TYR A 23 -9.59 1.25 -1.81
C TYR A 23 -11.00 1.68 -1.37
N ILE A 24 -11.31 1.64 -0.08
CA ILE A 24 -12.64 2.00 0.43
C ILE A 24 -12.96 3.47 0.11
N MET A 25 -12.01 4.38 0.34
CA MET A 25 -12.23 5.79 0.05
C MET A 25 -12.48 6.03 -1.43
N GLU A 26 -11.67 5.41 -2.31
CA GLU A 26 -11.83 5.49 -3.75
C GLU A 26 -13.20 4.94 -4.21
N GLN A 27 -13.64 3.81 -3.67
CA GLN A 27 -14.95 3.25 -4.01
C GLN A 27 -16.10 4.18 -3.59
N ARG A 28 -16.02 4.81 -2.41
CA ARG A 28 -17.02 5.79 -1.95
C ARG A 28 -17.06 7.04 -2.83
N VAL A 29 -15.90 7.62 -3.15
CA VAL A 29 -15.78 8.79 -4.04
C VAL A 29 -16.30 8.46 -5.44
N ASN A 30 -15.94 7.30 -5.98
CA ASN A 30 -16.40 6.86 -7.30
C ASN A 30 -17.92 6.62 -7.35
N ALA A 31 -18.50 6.06 -6.29
CA ALA A 31 -19.95 5.86 -6.19
C ALA A 31 -20.69 7.20 -6.19
N LEU A 32 -20.20 8.16 -5.39
CA LEU A 32 -20.74 9.51 -5.31
C LEU A 32 -20.65 10.23 -6.66
N ASN A 33 -19.47 10.19 -7.30
CA ASN A 33 -19.22 10.83 -8.58
C ASN A 33 -20.06 10.22 -9.72
N LYS A 34 -20.33 8.90 -9.68
CA LYS A 34 -21.23 8.25 -10.66
C LYS A 34 -22.66 8.77 -10.54
N LYS A 35 -23.16 8.96 -9.32
CA LYS A 35 -24.53 9.41 -9.09
C LYS A 35 -24.74 10.87 -9.48
N ILE A 36 -23.73 11.71 -9.26
CA ILE A 36 -23.83 13.16 -9.50
C ILE A 36 -23.67 13.52 -10.97
N LYS A 37 -23.01 12.67 -11.80
CA LYS A 37 -22.99 12.85 -13.26
C LYS A 37 -24.39 12.94 -13.90
N PHE A 38 -25.42 12.44 -13.23
CA PHE A 38 -26.81 12.48 -13.71
C PHE A 38 -27.59 13.71 -13.25
N VAL A 39 -26.97 14.57 -12.42
CA VAL A 39 -27.55 15.83 -11.94
C VAL A 39 -26.74 16.95 -12.59
N GLU A 40 -27.39 17.86 -13.33
CA GLU A 40 -26.76 19.04 -13.95
C GLU A 40 -26.33 20.05 -12.88
N HIS A 41 -25.37 19.67 -12.04
CA HIS A 41 -24.73 20.54 -11.06
C HIS A 41 -23.25 20.66 -11.44
N ASP A 42 -22.92 21.75 -12.13
CA ASP A 42 -21.57 22.05 -12.64
C ASP A 42 -20.54 22.39 -11.54
N GLU A 43 -20.98 22.57 -10.28
CA GLU A 43 -20.08 22.92 -9.17
C GLU A 43 -19.43 21.69 -8.52
N VAL A 44 -18.40 21.23 -9.24
CA VAL A 44 -17.12 20.67 -8.80
C VAL A 44 -17.18 19.57 -7.74
N LEU A 45 -17.23 18.34 -8.23
CA LEU A 45 -16.87 17.17 -7.45
C LEU A 45 -15.35 17.09 -7.30
N PRO A 46 -14.80 16.88 -6.09
CA PRO A 46 -13.46 16.37 -5.96
C PRO A 46 -13.35 15.07 -6.76
N LYS A 47 -12.47 15.10 -7.76
CA LYS A 47 -12.22 13.97 -8.67
C LYS A 47 -11.45 12.87 -7.97
N SER A 48 -10.87 13.18 -6.81
CA SER A 48 -9.97 12.31 -6.07
C SER A 48 -10.17 12.45 -4.56
N SER A 49 -9.69 11.44 -3.83
CA SER A 49 -9.57 11.50 -2.38
C SER A 49 -8.57 12.56 -1.90
N GLN A 50 -7.59 12.93 -2.74
CA GLN A 50 -6.65 14.03 -2.47
C GLN A 50 -7.38 15.37 -2.41
N GLU A 51 -8.24 15.70 -3.37
CA GLU A 51 -8.99 16.96 -3.36
C GLU A 51 -9.91 17.08 -2.13
N LEU A 52 -10.51 15.97 -1.69
CA LEU A 52 -11.28 15.94 -0.43
C LEU A 52 -10.39 16.19 0.79
N SER A 53 -9.18 15.63 0.80
CA SER A 53 -8.21 15.91 1.85
C SER A 53 -7.85 17.40 1.84
N ASP A 54 -7.61 18.00 0.68
CA ASP A 54 -7.23 19.41 0.54
C ASP A 54 -8.34 20.36 1.02
N ILE A 55 -9.61 20.04 0.74
CA ILE A 55 -10.77 20.78 1.28
C ILE A 55 -10.79 20.78 2.81
N SER A 56 -10.34 19.68 3.43
CA SER A 56 -10.31 19.53 4.89
C SER A 56 -9.11 20.20 5.57
N LEU A 57 -8.23 20.86 4.82
CA LEU A 57 -6.97 21.44 5.28
C LEU A 57 -6.94 22.96 5.02
N CYS A 58 -6.13 23.69 5.79
CA CYS A 58 -5.82 25.07 5.46
C CYS A 58 -5.08 25.15 4.11
N LYS A 59 -5.25 26.25 3.37
CA LYS A 59 -4.55 26.47 2.10
C LYS A 59 -3.03 26.39 2.29
N TYR A 60 -2.36 25.65 1.41
CA TYR A 60 -0.92 25.46 1.45
C TYR A 60 -0.30 25.58 0.05
N SER A 61 1.03 25.76 -0.02
CA SER A 61 1.76 25.89 -1.29
C SER A 61 2.33 24.56 -1.77
N GLU A 62 3.24 23.96 -1.00
CA GLU A 62 3.87 22.68 -1.33
C GLU A 62 3.41 21.55 -0.41
N TYR A 63 3.37 21.78 0.90
CA TYR A 63 2.92 20.81 1.89
C TYR A 63 1.97 21.44 2.91
N PRO A 64 0.92 20.71 3.34
CA PRO A 64 0.07 21.16 4.43
C PRO A 64 0.86 21.27 5.74
N ALA A 65 0.45 22.21 6.60
CA ALA A 65 1.02 22.33 7.93
C ALA A 65 0.75 21.07 8.75
N ARG A 66 1.74 20.62 9.52
CA ARG A 66 1.65 19.39 10.32
C ARG A 66 0.42 19.37 11.24
N GLU A 67 0.12 20.50 11.88
CA GLU A 67 -1.06 20.68 12.73
C GLU A 67 -2.40 20.44 12.00
N CYS A 68 -2.48 20.72 10.69
CA CYS A 68 -3.68 20.42 9.90
C CYS A 68 -3.81 18.92 9.64
N ILE A 69 -2.67 18.25 9.38
CA ILE A 69 -2.59 16.81 9.09
C ILE A 69 -2.86 15.98 10.35
N ASP A 70 -2.28 16.40 11.48
CA ASP A 70 -2.39 15.76 12.80
C ASP A 70 -3.71 16.14 13.50
N ARG A 71 -4.58 16.92 12.84
CA ARG A 71 -5.91 17.35 13.32
C ARG A 71 -5.87 18.11 14.66
N THR A 72 -4.84 18.93 14.84
CA THR A 72 -4.70 19.84 15.99
C THR A 72 -4.96 21.31 15.62
N CYS A 73 -5.13 21.62 14.33
CA CYS A 73 -5.47 22.95 13.84
C CYS A 73 -6.96 23.27 14.10
N ASN A 74 -7.24 24.48 14.61
CA ASN A 74 -8.62 24.94 14.88
C ASN A 74 -9.28 25.66 13.68
N LEU A 75 -8.56 25.84 12.56
CA LEU A 75 -9.03 26.62 11.40
C LEU A 75 -9.54 25.75 10.24
N CYS A 76 -9.23 24.46 10.24
CA CYS A 76 -9.66 23.51 9.22
C CYS A 76 -10.17 22.23 9.86
N GLY A 77 -10.96 21.46 9.11
CA GLY A 77 -11.42 20.18 9.59
C GLY A 77 -12.27 19.46 8.56
N THR A 78 -12.70 18.26 8.91
CA THR A 78 -13.56 17.41 8.07
C THR A 78 -14.96 17.98 7.87
N GLN A 79 -15.39 18.91 8.73
CA GLN A 79 -16.63 19.65 8.56
C GLN A 79 -16.66 20.45 7.24
N ASN A 80 -15.52 20.97 6.78
CA ASN A 80 -15.41 21.67 5.50
C ASN A 80 -15.88 20.79 4.33
N ILE A 81 -15.73 19.46 4.43
CA ILE A 81 -16.23 18.53 3.41
C ILE A 81 -17.76 18.50 3.44
N LYS A 82 -18.38 18.44 4.62
CA LYS A 82 -19.84 18.44 4.74
C LYS A 82 -20.42 19.75 4.23
N ASP A 83 -19.80 20.87 4.58
CA ASP A 83 -20.24 22.21 4.18
C ASP A 83 -20.11 22.40 2.66
N TYR A 84 -18.96 21.99 2.10
CA TYR A 84 -18.75 21.95 0.65
C TYR A 84 -19.78 21.09 -0.09
N ARG A 85 -20.28 20.04 0.57
CA ARG A 85 -21.24 19.08 0.03
C ARG A 85 -22.70 19.41 0.38
N MET A 86 -22.95 20.52 1.08
CA MET A 86 -24.30 20.94 1.48
C MET A 86 -25.30 21.00 0.33
N PRO A 87 -24.96 21.52 -0.87
CA PRO A 87 -25.88 21.54 -2.01
C PRO A 87 -26.35 20.14 -2.44
N LEU A 88 -25.49 19.12 -2.29
CA LEU A 88 -25.86 17.74 -2.61
C LEU A 88 -26.78 17.13 -1.56
N PHE A 89 -26.61 17.46 -0.28
CA PHE A 89 -27.58 17.03 0.72
C PHE A 89 -28.98 17.53 0.34
N THR A 90 -29.11 18.78 -0.10
CA THR A 90 -30.40 19.36 -0.51
C THR A 90 -30.93 18.80 -1.83
N ALA A 91 -30.07 18.47 -2.79
CA ALA A 91 -30.48 17.91 -4.08
C ALA A 91 -30.97 16.45 -3.98
N PHE A 92 -30.53 15.70 -2.97
CA PHE A 92 -30.86 14.28 -2.79
C PHE A 92 -31.73 14.00 -1.54
N THR A 93 -32.29 15.03 -0.88
CA THR A 93 -33.12 14.89 0.33
C THR A 93 -34.53 14.33 0.11
N ASP A 94 -34.98 14.14 -1.13
CA ASP A 94 -36.32 13.61 -1.40
C ASP A 94 -36.33 12.08 -1.37
N SER A 95 -36.53 11.54 -0.16
CA SER A 95 -37.38 10.39 0.23
C SER A 95 -37.73 9.26 -0.75
N ASN A 96 -36.93 8.99 -1.77
CA ASN A 96 -37.07 7.80 -2.61
C ASN A 96 -36.01 6.79 -2.18
N THR A 97 -36.42 5.85 -1.35
CA THR A 97 -35.67 4.65 -0.95
C THR A 97 -35.19 3.79 -2.14
N ASN A 98 -35.62 4.10 -3.36
CA ASN A 98 -35.15 3.49 -4.61
C ASN A 98 -33.79 4.02 -5.10
N ASP A 99 -33.25 5.10 -4.53
CA ASP A 99 -32.05 5.74 -5.05
C ASP A 99 -30.80 5.50 -4.17
N LEU A 100 -30.60 4.25 -3.76
CA LEU A 100 -29.45 3.84 -2.95
C LEU A 100 -28.16 3.82 -3.79
N LEU A 101 -27.09 4.43 -3.26
CA LEU A 101 -25.73 4.27 -3.77
C LEU A 101 -25.26 2.83 -3.55
N LYS A 102 -24.65 2.26 -4.59
CA LYS A 102 -24.07 0.92 -4.56
C LYS A 102 -22.57 0.98 -4.81
N PHE A 103 -21.80 0.36 -3.94
CA PHE A 103 -20.36 0.21 -4.11
C PHE A 103 -19.87 -1.02 -3.36
N HIS A 104 -18.66 -1.47 -3.70
CA HIS A 104 -18.02 -2.60 -3.04
C HIS A 104 -17.01 -2.10 -2.03
N GLN A 105 -16.86 -2.82 -0.92
CA GLN A 105 -15.73 -2.62 -0.01
C GLN A 105 -15.25 -3.95 0.58
N TRP A 106 -13.98 -3.98 0.98
CA TRP A 106 -13.41 -5.09 1.71
C TRP A 106 -13.76 -4.98 3.19
N GLU A 107 -14.32 -6.05 3.75
CA GLU A 107 -14.62 -6.17 5.18
C GLU A 107 -14.11 -7.51 5.72
N THR A 108 -13.66 -7.51 6.98
CA THR A 108 -13.38 -8.76 7.70
C THR A 108 -14.66 -9.35 8.26
N ARG A 109 -14.93 -10.62 7.97
CA ARG A 109 -16.09 -11.35 8.48
C ARG A 109 -15.62 -12.58 9.25
N LYS A 110 -16.25 -12.82 10.41
CA LYS A 110 -15.99 -14.00 11.24
C LYS A 110 -16.76 -15.17 10.63
N GLU A 111 -16.05 -16.24 10.32
CA GLU A 111 -16.61 -17.48 9.81
C GLU A 111 -16.25 -18.61 10.78
N THR A 112 -17.16 -19.58 10.93
CA THR A 112 -16.88 -20.81 11.67
C THR A 112 -16.91 -21.97 10.69
N TYR A 113 -15.84 -22.76 10.65
CA TYR A 113 -15.80 -23.97 9.86
C TYR A 113 -15.38 -25.15 10.73
N THR A 114 -15.87 -26.34 10.40
CA THR A 114 -15.47 -27.58 11.07
C THR A 114 -14.18 -28.07 10.42
N ASN A 115 -13.12 -28.26 11.20
CA ASN A 115 -11.90 -28.86 10.69
C ASN A 115 -12.09 -30.36 10.44
N ARG A 116 -11.07 -31.02 9.85
CA ARG A 116 -11.10 -32.47 9.59
C ARG A 116 -11.30 -33.31 10.86
N ASP A 117 -10.96 -32.76 12.03
CA ASP A 117 -11.06 -33.42 13.34
C ASP A 117 -12.42 -33.21 14.02
N GLY A 118 -13.40 -32.60 13.32
CA GLY A 118 -14.75 -32.35 13.88
C GLY A 118 -14.84 -31.13 14.81
N HIS A 119 -13.76 -30.38 15.01
CA HIS A 119 -13.73 -29.19 15.85
C HIS A 119 -14.11 -27.93 15.06
N SER A 120 -15.03 -27.15 15.61
CA SER A 120 -15.38 -25.83 15.11
C SER A 120 -14.24 -24.84 15.34
N LYS A 121 -13.60 -24.38 14.26
CA LYS A 121 -12.63 -23.29 14.28
C LYS A 121 -13.26 -21.99 13.82
N LYS A 122 -12.99 -20.92 14.55
CA LYS A 122 -13.34 -19.55 14.17
C LYS A 122 -12.18 -18.96 13.37
N THR A 123 -12.49 -18.39 12.22
CA THR A 123 -11.53 -17.66 11.39
C THR A 123 -12.10 -16.31 11.01
N THR A 124 -11.22 -15.39 10.63
CA THR A 124 -11.61 -14.08 10.08
C THR A 124 -11.14 -14.05 8.64
N ARG A 125 -12.05 -13.79 7.70
CA ARG A 125 -11.74 -13.70 6.28
C ARG A 125 -12.09 -12.33 5.74
N TRP A 126 -11.25 -11.84 4.84
CA TRP A 126 -11.56 -10.68 4.01
C TRP A 126 -12.56 -11.09 2.94
N MET A 127 -13.65 -10.33 2.85
CA MET A 127 -14.65 -10.52 1.80
C MET A 127 -14.99 -9.18 1.19
N GLN A 128 -15.16 -9.16 -0.13
CA GLN A 128 -15.71 -8.02 -0.82
C GLN A 128 -17.24 -8.06 -0.65
N VAL A 129 -17.80 -6.98 -0.11
CA VAL A 129 -19.24 -6.86 0.14
C VAL A 129 -19.81 -5.69 -0.65
N GLU A 130 -21.02 -5.89 -1.19
CA GLU A 130 -21.81 -4.79 -1.77
C GLU A 130 -22.47 -3.99 -0.64
N LYS A 131 -22.26 -2.68 -0.62
CA LYS A 131 -22.92 -1.74 0.28
C LYS A 131 -24.04 -1.04 -0.48
N LYS A 132 -25.18 -0.86 0.19
CA LYS A 132 -26.32 -0.07 -0.29
C LYS A 132 -26.65 0.94 0.79
N THR A 133 -26.53 2.22 0.48
CA THR A 133 -26.67 3.30 1.46
C THR A 133 -27.07 4.60 0.76
N THR A 134 -27.46 5.61 1.52
CA THR A 134 -27.92 6.88 0.95
C THR A 134 -26.73 7.76 0.53
N THR A 135 -26.99 8.76 -0.32
CA THR A 135 -25.97 9.79 -0.63
C THR A 135 -25.48 10.49 0.62
N GLN A 136 -26.40 10.77 1.55
CA GLN A 136 -26.11 11.49 2.78
C GLN A 136 -25.18 10.72 3.71
N ASP A 137 -25.43 9.42 3.87
CA ASP A 137 -24.58 8.53 4.67
C ASP A 137 -23.18 8.45 4.08
N VAL A 138 -23.04 8.30 2.76
CA VAL A 138 -21.73 8.22 2.10
C VAL A 138 -20.91 9.50 2.30
N ILE A 139 -21.53 10.68 2.21
CA ILE A 139 -20.83 11.95 2.46
C ILE A 139 -20.37 12.03 3.92
N THR A 140 -21.23 11.63 4.85
CA THR A 140 -20.91 11.60 6.29
C THR A 140 -19.76 10.64 6.57
N ASP A 141 -19.83 9.41 6.05
CA ASP A 141 -18.80 8.38 6.12
C ASP A 141 -17.45 8.84 5.55
N ILE A 142 -17.46 9.59 4.45
CA ILE A 142 -16.24 10.15 3.84
C ILE A 142 -15.64 11.20 4.76
N ALA A 143 -16.45 12.15 5.25
CA ALA A 143 -15.99 13.22 6.12
C ALA A 143 -15.37 12.65 7.41
N GLU A 144 -16.05 11.70 8.06
CA GLU A 144 -15.55 11.04 9.27
C GLU A 144 -14.28 10.23 9.01
N ALA A 145 -14.22 9.46 7.92
CA ALA A 145 -13.02 8.72 7.57
C ALA A 145 -11.83 9.64 7.26
N MET A 146 -12.09 10.82 6.70
CA MET A 146 -11.06 11.81 6.35
C MET A 146 -10.29 12.34 7.57
N GLU A 147 -10.86 12.22 8.77
CA GLU A 147 -10.22 12.65 10.02
C GLU A 147 -8.85 11.98 10.18
N SER A 148 -8.80 10.66 10.01
CA SER A 148 -7.57 9.87 10.08
C SER A 148 -6.91 9.62 8.72
N TYR A 149 -7.69 9.70 7.63
CA TYR A 149 -7.22 9.34 6.30
C TYR A 149 -6.39 10.45 5.63
N THR A 150 -6.58 11.73 5.96
CA THR A 150 -5.73 12.82 5.45
C THR A 150 -4.25 12.61 5.77
N GLY A 151 -3.93 12.24 7.01
CA GLY A 151 -2.54 11.90 7.38
C GLY A 151 -2.01 10.67 6.67
N HIS A 152 -2.89 9.72 6.33
CA HIS A 152 -2.53 8.55 5.54
C HIS A 152 -2.14 8.94 4.10
N ILE A 153 -2.98 9.71 3.39
CA ILE A 153 -2.69 10.17 2.02
C ILE A 153 -1.39 10.98 2.00
N PHE A 154 -1.24 11.93 2.94
CA PHE A 154 -0.04 12.75 3.02
C PHE A 154 1.22 11.89 3.16
N ARG A 155 1.23 10.92 4.07
CA ARG A 155 2.39 10.03 4.27
C ARG A 155 2.69 9.21 3.02
N ALA A 156 1.68 8.60 2.40
CA ALA A 156 1.87 7.80 1.19
C ALA A 156 2.49 8.64 0.06
N ASN A 157 1.91 9.81 -0.23
CA ASN A 157 2.39 10.71 -1.28
C ASN A 157 3.78 11.28 -0.96
N PHE A 158 4.03 11.66 0.30
CA PHE A 158 5.32 12.15 0.74
C PHE A 158 6.41 11.08 0.60
N GLN A 159 6.16 9.85 1.06
CA GLN A 159 7.10 8.74 0.94
C GLN A 159 7.41 8.41 -0.52
N ASN A 160 6.39 8.40 -1.40
CA ASN A 160 6.59 8.19 -2.82
C ASN A 160 7.42 9.30 -3.47
N LYS A 161 7.14 10.57 -3.14
CA LYS A 161 7.93 11.73 -3.60
C LYS A 161 9.38 11.63 -3.13
N VAL A 162 9.62 11.28 -1.87
CA VAL A 162 10.97 11.09 -1.31
C VAL A 162 11.69 9.97 -2.05
N GLN A 163 11.05 8.82 -2.24
CA GLN A 163 11.64 7.68 -2.96
C GLN A 163 11.99 8.07 -4.41
N ALA A 164 11.06 8.70 -5.13
CA ALA A 164 11.28 9.13 -6.51
C ALA A 164 12.40 10.17 -6.63
N SER A 165 12.50 11.09 -5.66
CA SER A 165 13.57 12.09 -5.62
C SER A 165 14.91 11.43 -5.33
N LEU A 166 14.95 10.51 -4.36
CA LEU A 166 16.17 9.77 -4.01
C LEU A 166 16.69 8.93 -5.17
N ILE A 167 15.82 8.30 -5.97
CA ILE A 167 16.24 7.57 -7.18
C ILE A 167 16.89 8.51 -8.20
N LYS A 168 16.41 9.75 -8.33
CA LYS A 168 16.95 10.74 -9.29
C LYS A 168 18.30 11.30 -8.86
N SER A 169 18.56 11.40 -7.56
CA SER A 169 19.77 11.99 -7.00
C SER A 169 20.44 11.05 -5.99
N LEU A 170 20.58 9.78 -6.35
CA LEU A 170 21.18 8.76 -5.49
C LEU A 170 22.70 8.97 -5.43
N PRO A 171 23.32 9.10 -4.24
CA PRO A 171 24.79 9.19 -4.13
C PRO A 171 25.50 7.91 -4.57
N LEU A 172 26.77 8.02 -5.01
CA LEU A 172 27.51 6.91 -5.63
C LEU A 172 27.67 5.69 -4.70
N ASP A 173 27.88 5.93 -3.40
CA ASP A 173 28.03 4.90 -2.37
C ASP A 173 26.72 4.55 -1.63
N HIS A 174 25.57 4.96 -2.17
CA HIS A 174 24.25 4.66 -1.63
C HIS A 174 23.53 3.63 -2.51
N CYS A 175 22.66 2.83 -1.90
CA CYS A 175 21.64 2.09 -2.62
C CYS A 175 20.26 2.31 -1.99
N LEU A 176 19.23 2.18 -2.80
CA LEU A 176 17.84 2.15 -2.35
C LEU A 176 17.32 0.72 -2.51
N VAL A 177 16.67 0.22 -1.48
CA VAL A 177 16.04 -1.10 -1.51
C VAL A 177 14.57 -0.99 -1.11
N VAL A 178 13.71 -1.62 -1.89
CA VAL A 178 12.30 -1.85 -1.56
C VAL A 178 12.16 -3.34 -1.32
N MET A 179 11.72 -3.71 -0.13
CA MET A 179 11.54 -5.11 0.25
C MET A 179 10.16 -5.31 0.86
N ASP A 180 9.52 -6.41 0.47
CA ASP A 180 8.21 -6.81 0.95
C ASP A 180 8.10 -8.34 0.91
N TYR A 181 7.19 -8.91 1.69
CA TYR A 181 6.83 -10.30 1.55
C TYR A 181 5.89 -10.47 0.35
N SER A 182 6.18 -11.43 -0.51
CA SER A 182 5.15 -11.98 -1.39
C SER A 182 4.33 -13.01 -0.62
N GLU A 183 3.11 -13.28 -1.10
CA GLU A 183 2.37 -14.47 -0.67
C GLU A 183 3.23 -15.72 -0.85
N ASN A 184 3.05 -16.71 0.02
CA ASN A 184 3.73 -17.99 -0.09
C ASN A 184 3.33 -18.66 -1.41
N MET A 185 4.33 -18.98 -2.22
CA MET A 185 4.11 -19.61 -3.51
C MET A 185 3.91 -21.12 -3.30
N THR A 186 2.77 -21.60 -3.76
CA THR A 186 2.49 -23.03 -3.84
C THR A 186 3.29 -23.65 -4.99
N LEU A 187 4.05 -24.71 -4.70
CA LEU A 187 4.77 -25.51 -5.67
C LEU A 187 3.88 -26.63 -6.17
N GLN A 188 3.58 -26.63 -7.46
CA GLN A 188 2.83 -27.69 -8.14
C GLN A 188 3.74 -28.40 -9.14
N PRO A 189 3.93 -29.73 -9.02
CA PRO A 189 4.62 -30.51 -10.04
C PRO A 189 3.88 -30.42 -11.38
N GLN A 190 4.62 -30.31 -12.48
CA GLN A 190 4.00 -30.19 -13.81
C GLN A 190 3.28 -31.47 -14.27
N ASP A 191 3.75 -32.64 -13.80
CA ASP A 191 3.18 -33.96 -14.10
C ASP A 191 2.66 -34.61 -12.80
N GLU A 192 1.76 -33.90 -12.12
CA GLU A 192 1.19 -34.33 -10.83
C GLU A 192 0.06 -35.35 -11.03
N ILE A 193 0.19 -36.52 -10.41
CA ILE A 193 -0.90 -37.50 -10.33
C ILE A 193 -2.06 -36.95 -9.49
N GLU A 194 -3.31 -37.33 -9.81
CA GLU A 194 -4.51 -36.80 -9.14
C GLU A 194 -4.48 -36.92 -7.60
N SER A 195 -3.89 -38.00 -7.07
CA SER A 195 -3.77 -38.23 -5.62
C SER A 195 -2.76 -37.32 -4.92
N ALA A 196 -1.82 -36.69 -5.66
CA ALA A 196 -0.84 -35.75 -5.12
C ALA A 196 -1.36 -34.31 -5.04
N HIS A 197 -2.54 -34.02 -5.58
CA HIS A 197 -3.13 -32.67 -5.67
C HIS A 197 -3.35 -31.96 -4.32
N PHE A 198 -3.53 -32.71 -3.22
CA PHE A 198 -3.88 -32.16 -1.91
C PHE A 198 -2.70 -31.71 -1.04
N PRO A 199 -1.57 -32.44 -0.93
CA PRO A 199 -0.40 -31.98 -0.18
C PRO A 199 0.50 -31.07 -1.02
N GLN A 200 0.12 -29.80 -1.19
CA GLN A 200 0.95 -28.85 -1.90
C GLN A 200 2.02 -28.24 -0.98
N LYS A 201 3.29 -28.33 -1.40
CA LYS A 201 4.38 -27.64 -0.70
C LYS A 201 4.30 -26.15 -1.00
N GLN A 202 4.60 -25.33 -0.01
CA GLN A 202 4.71 -23.89 -0.17
C GLN A 202 6.14 -23.44 0.08
N VAL A 203 6.52 -22.31 -0.52
CA VAL A 203 7.77 -21.60 -0.23
C VAL A 203 7.48 -20.13 -0.01
N THR A 204 8.20 -19.52 0.91
CA THR A 204 8.25 -18.06 1.06
C THR A 204 9.03 -17.47 -0.10
N VAL A 205 8.45 -16.46 -0.73
CA VAL A 205 9.09 -15.65 -1.77
C VAL A 205 9.30 -14.25 -1.20
N PHE A 206 10.55 -13.80 -1.16
CA PHE A 206 10.91 -12.49 -0.63
C PHE A 206 11.62 -11.66 -1.71
N PRO A 207 10.85 -10.91 -2.52
CA PRO A 207 11.41 -10.03 -3.53
C PRO A 207 12.02 -8.75 -2.91
N ILE A 208 13.19 -8.38 -3.41
CA ILE A 208 13.88 -7.14 -3.07
C ILE A 208 14.18 -6.42 -4.39
N TYR A 209 13.60 -5.25 -4.56
CA TYR A 209 13.94 -4.34 -5.65
C TYR A 209 15.06 -3.41 -5.19
N ILE A 210 16.14 -3.35 -5.96
CA ILE A 210 17.36 -2.63 -5.62
C ILE A 210 17.62 -1.60 -6.72
N VAL A 211 17.91 -0.36 -6.31
CA VAL A 211 18.37 0.72 -7.17
C VAL A 211 19.74 1.17 -6.65
N ARG A 212 20.75 1.11 -7.51
CA ARG A 212 22.13 1.50 -7.18
C ARG A 212 22.85 1.97 -8.42
N HIS A 213 24.06 2.46 -8.24
CA HIS A 213 24.94 2.79 -9.36
C HIS A 213 25.53 1.54 -10.01
N ALA A 214 25.60 1.56 -11.34
CA ALA A 214 26.28 0.56 -12.15
C ALA A 214 27.80 0.64 -11.96
N SER A 215 28.56 -0.33 -12.49
CA SER A 215 30.01 -0.42 -12.26
C SER A 215 30.80 0.68 -12.94
N GLU A 216 30.29 1.18 -14.06
CA GLU A 216 30.83 2.26 -14.86
C GLU A 216 30.44 3.67 -14.38
N SER A 217 29.63 3.75 -13.31
CA SER A 217 29.10 5.02 -12.81
C SER A 217 30.20 5.88 -12.17
N THR A 218 30.17 7.18 -12.45
CA THR A 218 30.98 8.20 -11.75
C THR A 218 30.09 9.32 -11.23
N GLU A 219 30.63 10.20 -10.39
CA GLU A 219 29.89 11.38 -9.88
C GLU A 219 29.45 12.31 -11.02
N GLU A 220 30.28 12.46 -12.07
CA GLU A 220 30.00 13.31 -13.23
C GLU A 220 29.07 12.65 -14.24
N ASN A 221 29.07 11.32 -14.31
CA ASN A 221 28.25 10.54 -15.22
C ASN A 221 27.57 9.37 -14.48
N PRO A 222 26.51 9.67 -13.69
CA PRO A 222 25.84 8.66 -12.90
C PRO A 222 25.02 7.71 -13.78
N VAL A 223 25.31 6.41 -13.70
CA VAL A 223 24.56 5.35 -14.38
C VAL A 223 23.79 4.54 -13.35
N ILE A 224 22.46 4.71 -13.33
CA ILE A 224 21.58 4.00 -12.40
C ILE A 224 21.21 2.62 -12.94
N GLN A 225 21.51 1.59 -12.15
CA GLN A 225 21.11 0.21 -12.36
C GLN A 225 19.92 -0.14 -11.45
N LYS A 226 18.96 -0.87 -12.02
CA LYS A 226 17.79 -1.44 -11.32
C LYS A 226 17.88 -2.96 -11.39
N GLU A 227 17.84 -3.62 -10.24
CA GLU A 227 17.96 -5.07 -10.14
C GLU A 227 16.90 -5.64 -9.19
N PHE A 228 16.60 -6.94 -9.35
CA PHE A 228 15.71 -7.68 -8.47
C PHE A 228 16.48 -8.85 -7.87
N LEU A 229 16.48 -8.94 -6.54
CA LEU A 229 16.95 -10.10 -5.80
C LEU A 229 15.72 -10.82 -5.23
N VAL A 230 15.52 -12.07 -5.61
CA VAL A 230 14.40 -12.89 -5.10
C VAL A 230 14.97 -13.99 -4.21
N ILE A 231 14.64 -13.95 -2.93
CA ILE A 231 15.05 -14.98 -1.97
C ILE A 231 13.90 -15.98 -1.83
N LEU A 232 14.23 -17.26 -1.97
CA LEU A 232 13.30 -18.38 -1.78
C LEU A 232 13.66 -19.12 -0.50
N SER A 233 12.66 -19.44 0.31
CA SER A 233 12.85 -20.19 1.56
C SER A 233 11.70 -21.16 1.80
N ASP A 234 12.01 -22.34 2.32
CA ASP A 234 11.03 -23.30 2.85
C ASP A 234 10.47 -22.89 4.22
N HIS A 235 11.01 -21.82 4.84
CA HIS A 235 10.50 -21.27 6.08
C HIS A 235 9.28 -20.38 5.82
N LEU A 236 8.09 -20.85 6.21
CA LEU A 236 6.81 -20.21 5.91
C LEU A 236 6.40 -19.10 6.90
N VAL A 237 7.19 -18.84 7.94
CA VAL A 237 6.84 -17.85 8.97
C VAL A 237 7.41 -16.48 8.57
N HIS A 238 6.53 -15.50 8.44
CA HIS A 238 6.90 -14.12 8.10
C HIS A 238 7.11 -13.30 9.38
N ASN A 239 8.33 -13.32 9.91
CA ASN A 239 8.71 -12.62 11.14
C ASN A 239 10.04 -11.86 11.00
N ALA A 240 10.37 -11.08 12.02
CA ALA A 240 11.60 -10.28 12.07
C ALA A 240 12.89 -11.10 11.91
N SER A 241 12.95 -12.32 12.43
CA SER A 241 14.12 -13.20 12.29
C SER A 241 14.35 -13.61 10.83
N ALA A 242 13.28 -13.92 10.09
CA ALA A 242 13.36 -14.20 8.67
C ALA A 242 13.83 -12.96 7.89
N VAL A 243 13.27 -11.78 8.20
CA VAL A 243 13.72 -10.50 7.62
C VAL A 243 15.21 -10.24 7.87
N PHE A 244 15.71 -10.53 9.07
CA PHE A 244 17.14 -10.42 9.39
C PHE A 244 18.00 -11.34 8.50
N VAL A 245 17.61 -12.61 8.35
CA VAL A 245 18.32 -13.56 7.48
C VAL A 245 18.30 -13.10 6.02
N PHE A 246 17.16 -12.66 5.52
CA PHE A 246 17.02 -12.14 4.15
C PHE A 246 17.83 -10.87 3.93
N THR A 247 17.90 -9.99 4.93
CA THR A 247 18.75 -8.80 4.89
C THR A 247 20.23 -9.18 4.82
N ASN A 248 20.68 -10.22 5.53
CA ASN A 248 22.06 -10.69 5.38
C ASN A 248 22.36 -11.20 3.97
N GLN A 249 21.41 -11.89 3.32
CA GLN A 249 21.57 -12.31 1.92
C GLN A 249 21.66 -11.11 0.97
N LEU A 250 20.86 -10.07 1.19
CA LEU A 250 20.98 -8.80 0.47
C LEU A 250 22.38 -8.18 0.66
N LEU A 251 22.90 -8.14 1.89
CA LEU A 251 24.24 -7.59 2.16
C LEU A 251 25.35 -8.39 1.47
N ILE A 252 25.24 -9.72 1.46
CA ILE A 252 26.17 -10.60 0.73
C ILE A 252 26.09 -10.31 -0.78
N HIS A 253 24.89 -10.22 -1.34
CA HIS A 253 24.66 -9.87 -2.74
C HIS A 253 25.30 -8.53 -3.11
N LEU A 254 25.05 -7.48 -2.32
CA LEU A 254 25.62 -6.14 -2.57
C LEU A 254 27.15 -6.12 -2.47
N ARG A 255 27.76 -6.89 -1.56
CA ARG A 255 29.23 -6.97 -1.43
C ARG A 255 29.89 -7.71 -2.59
N ASN A 256 29.23 -8.73 -3.11
CA ASN A 256 29.79 -9.57 -4.16
C ASN A 256 29.44 -9.07 -5.57
N SER A 257 28.48 -8.14 -5.68
CA SER A 257 28.08 -7.57 -6.96
C SER A 257 29.06 -6.50 -7.44
N PRO A 258 29.33 -6.44 -8.76
CA PRO A 258 30.18 -5.40 -9.32
C PRO A 258 29.49 -4.04 -9.21
N GLY A 259 30.23 -3.00 -8.84
CA GLY A 259 29.69 -1.66 -8.59
C GLY A 259 30.53 -0.86 -7.60
N PRO A 260 30.19 0.43 -7.42
CA PRO A 260 30.65 1.21 -6.29
C PRO A 260 30.32 0.52 -4.96
N SER A 261 31.20 0.65 -3.97
CA SER A 261 30.98 0.09 -2.64
C SER A 261 29.82 0.81 -1.95
N VAL A 262 28.78 0.05 -1.58
CA VAL A 262 27.60 0.57 -0.89
C VAL A 262 27.90 0.74 0.60
N LYS A 263 27.76 1.97 1.11
CA LYS A 263 27.90 2.31 2.54
C LYS A 263 26.57 2.62 3.21
N VAL A 264 25.58 3.11 2.45
CA VAL A 264 24.26 3.48 2.98
C VAL A 264 23.16 2.79 2.19
N ILE A 265 22.23 2.17 2.92
CA ILE A 265 21.05 1.51 2.36
C ILE A 265 19.80 2.29 2.78
N HIS A 266 19.11 2.86 1.81
CA HIS A 266 17.80 3.49 1.99
C HIS A 266 16.71 2.44 1.86
N ARG A 267 16.17 2.00 2.99
CA ARG A 267 15.20 0.89 3.06
C ARG A 267 13.76 1.40 3.01
N PHE A 268 12.97 0.85 2.11
CA PHE A 268 11.52 0.99 2.03
C PHE A 268 10.85 -0.39 2.20
N SER A 269 9.82 -0.46 3.05
CA SER A 269 8.98 -1.65 3.25
C SER A 269 7.58 -1.24 3.72
N ASP A 270 6.67 -2.20 3.87
CA ASP A 270 5.31 -1.98 4.41
C ASP A 270 5.27 -1.60 5.90
N ASN A 271 6.45 -1.57 6.55
CA ASN A 271 6.65 -1.21 7.94
C ASN A 271 5.83 -2.08 8.93
N CYS A 272 5.58 -3.36 8.59
CA CYS A 272 4.87 -4.28 9.46
C CYS A 272 5.62 -4.48 10.80
N ALA A 273 4.96 -4.19 11.91
CA ALA A 273 5.59 -4.12 13.24
C ALA A 273 6.26 -5.43 13.70
N THR A 274 5.70 -6.58 13.31
CA THR A 274 6.22 -7.92 13.67
C THR A 274 7.36 -8.40 12.75
N GLN A 275 7.67 -7.63 11.70
CA GLN A 275 8.60 -8.00 10.64
C GLN A 275 9.70 -6.95 10.48
N PHE A 276 9.33 -5.73 10.07
CA PHE A 276 10.26 -4.72 9.60
C PHE A 276 10.64 -3.69 10.67
N GLU A 277 9.75 -3.37 11.62
CA GLU A 277 10.05 -2.43 12.73
C GLU A 277 10.62 -3.10 13.98
N TYR A 278 10.56 -4.43 14.04
CA TYR A 278 11.01 -5.14 15.22
C TYR A 278 12.53 -5.09 15.35
N LYS A 279 13.03 -4.89 16.57
CA LYS A 279 14.47 -4.74 16.85
C LYS A 279 15.31 -5.89 16.27
N ASP A 280 14.79 -7.11 16.28
CA ASP A 280 15.56 -8.28 15.83
C ASP A 280 15.84 -8.23 14.32
N ALA A 281 14.98 -7.57 13.53
CA ALA A 281 15.23 -7.34 12.10
C ALA A 281 16.50 -6.52 11.83
N PHE A 282 16.89 -5.68 12.80
CA PHE A 282 18.06 -4.82 12.75
C PHE A 282 19.27 -5.38 13.53
N SER A 283 19.21 -6.64 13.96
CA SER A 283 20.30 -7.27 14.74
C SER A 283 21.67 -7.19 14.06
N HIS A 284 21.70 -7.11 12.73
CA HIS A 284 22.92 -7.00 11.92
C HIS A 284 23.69 -5.68 12.17
N LEU A 285 23.00 -4.63 12.64
CA LEU A 285 23.63 -3.36 13.01
C LEU A 285 24.46 -3.46 14.29
N PHE A 286 24.12 -4.41 15.18
CA PHE A 286 24.83 -4.62 16.45
C PHE A 286 25.96 -5.64 16.32
N SER A 287 25.91 -6.54 15.34
CA SER A 287 26.93 -7.58 15.13
C SER A 287 28.18 -7.09 14.38
N SER A 288 28.10 -5.94 13.69
CA SER A 288 29.22 -5.31 12.95
C SER A 288 30.34 -4.76 13.84
N SER A 289 30.19 -4.79 15.17
CA SER A 289 31.21 -4.40 16.15
C SER A 289 32.17 -5.53 16.55
N ARG A 290 31.93 -6.76 16.09
CA ARG A 290 32.85 -7.88 16.32
C ARG A 290 33.57 -8.20 15.01
N LYS A 291 34.74 -7.57 14.83
CA LYS A 291 35.76 -8.02 13.89
C LYS A 291 36.04 -9.50 14.17
N VAL A 292 35.93 -10.32 13.14
CA VAL A 292 36.70 -11.57 13.03
C VAL A 292 38.08 -11.18 12.51
#